data_AF-A0A3N5N7Z6-F1
#
_entry.id   AF-A0A3N5N7Z6-F1
#
_cell.length_a   1.000
_cell.length_b   1.000
_cell.length_c   1.000
_cell.angle_alpha   90.00
_cell.angle_beta   90.00
_cell.angle_gamma   90.00
#
_symmetry.space_group_name_H-M   'P 1'
#
loop_
_entity.id
_entity.type
_entity.pdbx_description
1 polymer ?
#
loop_
_entity_poly.entity_id
_entity_poly.type
_entity_poly.pdbx_seq_one_letter_code
_entity_poly.pdbx_strand_id
1 'polypeptide(L)' 'YTGIRPKITAQGEPAADFMIQGPAEHGIAGMVNLYGIESPGLTSSMAIAEHVAQLLHL' A
#
# COMPACT_ATOMS: atom_id res chain seq x y z
N TYR A 1 3.51 10.67 23.14
CA TYR A 1 3.69 10.74 21.67
C TYR A 1 2.35 10.44 21.01
N THR A 2 2.18 10.74 19.71
CA THR A 2 0.95 10.42 18.95
C THR A 2 1.33 9.96 17.53
N GLY A 3 0.41 9.28 16.85
CA GLY A 3 0.57 8.80 15.48
C GLY A 3 -0.74 8.88 14.70
N ILE A 4 -0.64 9.02 13.38
CA ILE A 4 -1.79 9.10 12.46
C ILE A 4 -1.67 7.94 11.47
N ARG A 5 -2.76 7.20 11.26
CA ARG A 5 -2.82 6.09 10.30
C ARG A 5 -3.24 6.60 8.92
N PRO A 6 -2.58 6.19 7.83
CA PRO A 6 -3.03 6.50 6.48
C PRO A 6 -4.27 5.66 6.17
N LYS A 7 -5.46 6.27 6.17
CA LYS A 7 -6.73 5.61 5.84
C LYS A 7 -7.15 5.93 4.41
N ILE A 8 -7.77 4.96 3.75
CA ILE A 8 -8.39 5.11 2.42
C ILE A 8 -9.91 4.91 2.45
N THR A 9 -10.51 4.91 3.64
CA THR A 9 -11.95 4.79 3.84
C THR A 9 -12.46 5.98 4.62
N ALA A 10 -13.74 6.31 4.40
CA ALA A 10 -14.38 7.41 5.12
C ALA A 10 -14.67 7.03 6.58
N GLN A 11 -14.95 8.04 7.39
CA GLN A 11 -15.33 7.82 8.77
C GLN A 11 -16.63 6.99 8.85
N GLY A 12 -16.57 5.88 9.59
CA GLY A 12 -17.72 4.98 9.78
C GLY A 12 -17.81 3.85 8.75
N GLU A 13 -16.99 3.87 7.70
CA GLU A 13 -16.88 2.75 6.76
C GLU A 13 -15.99 1.63 7.34
N PRO A 14 -16.18 0.37 6.89
CA PRO A 14 -15.26 -0.71 7.21
C PRO A 14 -13.82 -0.34 6.87
N ALA A 15 -12.86 -0.90 7.61
CA ALA A 15 -11.46 -0.75 7.26
C ALA A 15 -11.19 -1.42 5.90
N ALA A 16 -10.57 -0.68 4.98
CA ALA A 16 -10.07 -1.26 3.74
C ALA A 16 -8.78 -2.04 3.99
N ASP A 17 -8.49 -2.97 3.08
CA ASP A 17 -7.20 -3.62 3.00
C ASP A 17 -6.13 -2.65 2.45
N PHE A 18 -4.86 -3.06 2.49
CA PHE A 18 -3.79 -2.35 1.81
C PHE A 18 -4.08 -2.29 0.31
N MET A 19 -3.87 -1.12 -0.29
CA MET A 19 -4.04 -0.93 -1.73
C MET A 19 -2.68 -0.63 -2.35
N ILE A 20 -2.19 -1.58 -3.13
CA ILE A 20 -0.94 -1.45 -3.89
C ILE A 20 -1.32 -1.45 -5.37
N GLN A 21 -0.95 -0.39 -6.09
CA GLN A 21 -1.23 -0.26 -7.52
C GLN A 21 0.09 -0.09 -8.27
N GLY A 22 0.35 -0.95 -9.25
CA GLY A 22 1.50 -0.87 -10.12
C GLY A 22 1.15 -0.48 -11.55
N PRO A 23 2.11 -0.64 -12.49
CA PRO A 23 1.93 -0.24 -13.88
C PRO A 23 0.74 -0.91 -14.57
N ALA A 24 0.35 -2.11 -14.16
CA ALA A 24 -0.80 -2.83 -14.72
C ALA A 24 -2.14 -2.17 -14.36
N GLU A 25 -2.24 -1.55 -13.18
CA GLU A 25 -3.46 -0.90 -12.69
C GLU A 25 -3.62 0.53 -13.22
N HIS A 26 -2.54 1.31 -13.28
CA HIS A 26 -2.61 2.74 -13.63
C HIS A 26 -1.88 3.13 -14.93
N GLY A 27 -1.16 2.23 -15.59
CA GLY A 27 -0.55 2.45 -16.90
C GLY A 27 0.74 3.30 -16.92
N ILE A 28 1.35 3.56 -15.76
CA ILE A 28 2.57 4.38 -15.65
C ILE A 28 3.76 3.45 -15.36
N ALA A 29 4.67 3.34 -16.32
CA ALA A 29 5.84 2.48 -16.19
C ALA A 29 6.76 2.93 -15.04
N GLY A 30 7.25 1.97 -14.26
CA GLY A 30 8.22 2.22 -13.19
C GLY A 30 7.67 2.89 -11.93
N MET A 31 6.34 3.04 -11.81
CA MET A 31 5.69 3.64 -10.64
C MET A 31 4.81 2.60 -9.92
N VAL A 32 4.85 2.62 -8.58
CA VAL A 32 3.93 1.86 -7.72
C VAL A 32 3.40 2.79 -6.63
N ASN A 33 2.07 2.85 -6.47
CA ASN A 33 1.40 3.55 -5.38
C ASN A 33 1.14 2.59 -4.22
N LEU A 34 1.40 3.05 -2.99
CA LEU A 34 1.07 2.34 -1.75
C LEU A 34 0.11 3.20 -0.94
N TYR A 35 -1.14 2.78 -0.86
CA TYR A 35 -2.19 3.46 -0.10
C TYR A 35 -2.69 2.60 1.04
N GLY A 36 -3.10 3.25 2.13
CA GLY A 36 -3.73 2.56 3.25
C GLY A 36 -2.77 1.66 4.05
N ILE A 37 -1.45 1.83 3.92
CA ILE A 37 -0.45 1.02 4.66
C ILE A 37 -0.44 1.43 6.15
N GLU A 38 -1.48 1.03 6.86
CA GLU A 38 -1.64 1.20 8.30
C GLU A 38 -1.08 0.00 9.06
N SER A 39 -1.62 -0.37 10.23
CA SER A 39 -1.23 -1.61 10.91
C SER A 39 -1.82 -2.83 10.19
N PRO A 40 -1.06 -3.91 9.94
CA PRO A 40 0.29 -4.21 10.47
C PRO A 40 1.45 -3.93 9.47
N GLY A 41 1.47 -2.78 8.81
CA GLY A 41 2.40 -2.45 7.71
C GLY A 41 3.88 -2.50 8.07
N LEU A 42 4.25 -2.18 9.32
CA LEU A 42 5.63 -2.39 9.79
C LEU A 42 6.00 -3.88 9.82
N THR A 43 5.13 -4.70 10.40
CA THR A 43 5.32 -6.16 10.47
C THR A 43 5.34 -6.78 9.08
N SER A 44 4.54 -6.26 8.15
CA SER A 44 4.45 -6.74 6.76
C SER A 44 5.45 -6.08 5.80
N SER A 45 6.36 -5.23 6.29
CA SER A 45 7.20 -4.36 5.45
C SER A 45 8.05 -5.12 4.42
N MET A 46 8.64 -6.26 4.80
CA MET A 46 9.45 -7.08 3.88
C MET A 46 8.61 -7.72 2.78
N ALA A 47 7.42 -8.22 3.11
CA ALA A 47 6.50 -8.80 2.13
C ALA A 47 5.96 -7.73 1.16
N ILE A 48 5.68 -6.52 1.67
CA ILE A 48 5.30 -5.38 0.83
C ILE A 48 6.44 -5.04 -0.14
N ALA A 49 7.68 -4.96 0.35
CA ALA A 49 8.83 -4.66 -0.50
C ALA A 49 9.05 -5.71 -1.60
N GLU A 50 8.93 -7.00 -1.27
CA GLU A 50 9.02 -8.09 -2.24
C GLU A 50 7.93 -8.00 -3.32
N HIS A 51 6.69 -7.72 -2.92
CA HIS A 51 5.59 -7.53 -3.86
C HIS A 51 5.82 -6.32 -4.79
N VAL A 52 6.30 -5.19 -4.24
CA VAL A 52 6.63 -4.00 -5.03
C VAL A 52 7.77 -4.28 -6.02
N ALA A 53 8.80 -5.03 -5.63
CA ALA A 53 9.88 -5.43 -6.53
C ALA A 53 9.37 -6.28 -7.70
N GLN A 54 8.47 -7.23 -7.43
CA GLN A 54 7.83 -8.05 -8.47
C GLN A 54 7.02 -7.22 -9.47
N LEU A 55 6.26 -6.22 -8.99
CA LEU A 55 5.50 -5.30 -9.85
C LEU A 55 6.40 -4.41 -10.73
N LEU A 56 7.62 -4.14 -10.27
CA LEU A 56 8.61 -3.35 -10.99
C LEU A 56 9.59 -4.19 -11.82
N HIS A 57 9.49 -5.52 -11.75
CA HIS A 57 10.43 -6.46 -12.37
C HIS A 57 11.89 -6.23 -11.93
N LEU A 58 12.09 -5.97 -10.64
CA LEU A 58 13.40 -5.82 -9.98
C LEU A 58 13.92 -7.14 -9.40
#